data_AF-A0A8T4V1F4-F1
#
_entry.id   AF-A0A8T4V1F4-F1
#
_cell.length_a   1.000
_cell.length_b   1.000
_cell.length_c   1.000
_cell.angle_alpha   90.00
_cell.angle_beta   90.00
_cell.angle_gamma   90.00
#
_symmetry.space_group_name_H-M   'P 1'
#
loop_
_entity.id
_entity.type
_entity.pdbx_description
1 polymer ?
#
loop_
_entity_poly.entity_id
_entity_poly.type
_entity_poly.pdbx_seq_one_letter_code
_entity_poly.pdbx_strand_id
1 'polypeptide(L)'
;MGLEDSLNDVDARRTISFPEQLELGSMKSLLEYLSRQGKFLVGYDVETSFEIGSIEYPTNEPPYFNSEARDERAKNLKGRLTDTENQAQDHFETELGYIDREESDITIFSGMKFNLVPGWGIKDYRKEVVDLWDKTRELVNSYFQQR
;
A
#
# COMPACT_ATOMS: atom_id res chain seq x y z
N MET A 1 33.73 10.37 2.61
CA MET A 1 33.16 9.60 1.48
C MET A 1 31.86 9.03 2.01
N GLY A 2 30.74 9.66 1.66
CA GLY A 2 29.42 9.29 2.20
C GLY A 2 28.96 8.00 1.55
N LEU A 3 28.43 7.09 2.36
CA LEU A 3 27.66 5.95 1.89
C LEU A 3 26.57 6.51 0.96
N GLU A 4 26.61 6.14 -0.31
CA GLU A 4 25.45 6.29 -1.18
C GLU A 4 24.36 5.44 -0.52
N ASP A 5 23.35 6.09 0.07
CA ASP A 5 22.13 5.40 0.49
C ASP A 5 21.65 4.61 -0.74
N SER A 6 21.72 3.29 -0.64
CA SER A 6 21.42 2.42 -1.76
C SER A 6 19.93 2.54 -2.08
N LEU A 7 19.54 2.20 -3.32
CA LEU A 7 18.12 2.14 -3.70
C LEU A 7 17.29 1.32 -2.69
N ASN A 8 17.90 0.29 -2.09
CA ASN A 8 17.30 -0.56 -1.07
C ASN A 8 16.99 0.20 0.24
N ASP A 9 17.80 1.19 0.61
CA ASP A 9 17.61 1.98 1.83
C ASP A 9 16.41 2.92 1.68
N VAL A 10 16.24 3.52 0.48
CA VAL A 10 15.05 4.31 0.15
C VAL A 10 13.81 3.44 0.14
N ASP A 11 13.91 2.27 -0.49
CA ASP A 11 12.79 1.33 -0.61
C ASP A 11 12.32 0.79 0.74
N ALA A 12 13.26 0.43 1.62
CA ALA A 12 12.93 0.00 2.98
C ALA A 12 12.28 1.13 3.79
N ARG A 13 12.74 2.38 3.61
CA ARG A 13 12.26 3.52 4.41
C ARG A 13 10.90 4.03 3.95
N ARG A 14 10.61 4.01 2.64
CA ARG A 14 9.29 4.39 2.10
C ARG A 14 8.21 3.32 2.33
N THR A 15 8.62 2.08 2.62
CA THR A 15 7.71 0.92 2.77
C THR A 15 7.44 0.64 4.24
N ILE A 16 6.17 0.67 4.62
CA ILE A 16 5.69 0.38 5.97
C ILE A 16 4.91 -0.92 5.93
N SER A 17 5.57 -2.01 6.36
CA SER A 17 4.93 -3.31 6.55
C SER A 17 4.05 -3.29 7.80
N PHE A 18 2.88 -3.92 7.72
CA PHE A 18 1.99 -4.08 8.86
C PHE A 18 2.39 -5.32 9.68
N PRO A 19 2.37 -5.25 11.03
CA PRO A 19 2.63 -6.41 11.89
C PRO A 19 1.65 -7.57 11.68
N GLU A 20 0.42 -7.27 11.26
CA GLU A 20 -0.60 -8.24 10.88
C GLU A 20 -1.34 -7.75 9.63
N GLN A 21 -1.98 -8.67 8.90
CA GLN A 21 -2.72 -8.34 7.71
C GLN A 21 -4.05 -7.64 8.06
N LEU A 22 -4.45 -6.65 7.25
CA LEU A 22 -5.68 -5.89 7.44
C LEU A 22 -6.68 -6.15 6.32
N GLU A 23 -7.93 -6.36 6.66
CA GLU A 23 -9.03 -6.25 5.69
C GLU A 23 -9.37 -4.78 5.41
N LEU A 24 -10.16 -4.51 4.37
CA LEU A 24 -10.58 -3.15 4.00
C LEU A 24 -11.21 -2.36 5.14
N GLY A 25 -12.02 -3.00 5.99
CA GLY A 25 -12.61 -2.34 7.16
C GLY A 25 -11.53 -1.84 8.13
N SER A 26 -10.60 -2.71 8.51
CA SER A 26 -9.49 -2.37 9.42
C SER A 26 -8.51 -1.40 8.79
N MET A 27 -8.27 -1.48 7.48
CA MET A 27 -7.44 -0.53 6.75
C MET A 27 -8.03 0.89 6.81
N LYS A 28 -9.37 1.02 6.66
CA LYS A 28 -10.04 2.32 6.85
C LYS A 28 -9.87 2.85 8.27
N SER A 29 -10.00 1.99 9.28
CA SER A 29 -9.76 2.37 10.68
C SER A 29 -8.33 2.83 10.93
N LEU A 30 -7.33 2.20 10.30
CA LEU A 30 -5.94 2.66 10.34
C LEU A 30 -5.79 4.05 9.71
N LEU A 31 -6.36 4.28 8.52
CA LEU A 31 -6.29 5.59 7.86
C LEU A 31 -6.99 6.70 8.66
N GLU A 32 -8.12 6.39 9.31
CA GLU A 32 -8.78 7.31 10.24
C GLU A 32 -7.91 7.61 11.47
N TYR A 33 -7.26 6.59 12.03
CA TYR A 33 -6.32 6.75 13.14
C TYR A 33 -5.17 7.67 12.74
N LEU A 34 -4.56 7.44 11.57
CA LEU A 34 -3.49 8.29 11.02
C LEU A 34 -3.96 9.74 10.86
N SER A 35 -5.18 9.95 10.38
CA SER A 35 -5.76 11.30 10.27
C SER A 35 -5.89 11.99 11.63
N ARG A 36 -6.41 11.28 12.64
CA ARG A 36 -6.67 11.83 13.98
C ARG A 36 -5.40 12.06 14.79
N GLN A 37 -4.49 11.09 14.82
CA GLN A 37 -3.29 11.12 15.67
C GLN A 37 -2.12 11.84 15.00
N GLY A 38 -1.93 11.65 13.70
CA GLY A 38 -0.84 12.28 12.95
C GLY A 38 -1.13 13.73 12.55
N LYS A 39 -2.37 14.19 12.72
CA LYS A 39 -2.92 15.41 12.10
C LYS A 39 -2.73 15.40 10.58
N PHE A 40 -2.95 14.22 10.00
CA PHE A 40 -2.83 14.05 8.56
C PHE A 40 -4.17 14.31 7.88
N LEU A 41 -4.12 14.99 6.74
CA LEU A 41 -5.20 14.92 5.77
C LEU A 41 -4.96 13.67 4.91
N VAL A 42 -5.93 12.76 4.93
CA VAL A 42 -5.86 11.49 4.19
C VAL A 42 -6.94 11.49 3.12
N GLY A 43 -6.52 11.39 1.85
CA GLY A 43 -7.40 11.09 0.72
C GLY A 43 -7.03 9.73 0.16
N TYR A 44 -8.00 8.89 -0.17
CA TYR A 44 -7.74 7.59 -0.77
C TYR A 44 -8.87 7.15 -1.70
N ASP A 45 -8.50 6.35 -2.68
CA ASP A 45 -9.39 5.70 -3.64
C ASP A 45 -9.25 4.18 -3.48
N VAL A 46 -10.37 3.47 -3.63
CA VAL A 46 -10.40 2.01 -3.67
C VAL A 46 -10.61 1.59 -5.11
N GLU A 47 -9.58 1.02 -5.72
CA GLU A 47 -9.64 0.55 -7.11
C GLU A 47 -9.98 -0.93 -7.13
N THR A 48 -11.01 -1.28 -7.90
CA THR A 48 -11.38 -2.68 -8.13
C THR A 48 -10.95 -3.06 -9.54
N SER A 49 -10.19 -4.15 -9.66
CA SER A 49 -9.76 -4.68 -10.96
C SER A 49 -10.59 -5.89 -11.35
N PHE A 50 -10.90 -5.99 -12.64
CA PHE A 50 -11.59 -7.12 -13.25
C PHE A 50 -10.68 -7.71 -14.33
N GLU A 51 -10.36 -8.99 -14.22
CA GLU A 51 -9.58 -9.70 -15.22
C GLU A 51 -10.52 -10.48 -16.14
N ILE A 52 -10.38 -10.27 -17.46
CA ILE A 52 -11.09 -11.03 -18.50
C ILE A 52 -10.01 -11.64 -19.39
N GLY A 53 -10.07 -12.95 -19.62
CA GLY A 53 -9.05 -13.63 -20.41
C GLY A 53 -9.46 -15.01 -20.89
N SER A 54 -8.77 -15.47 -21.93
CA SER A 54 -8.82 -16.85 -22.37
C SER A 54 -7.71 -17.63 -21.69
N ILE A 55 -8.05 -18.75 -21.07
CA ILE A 55 -7.07 -19.67 -20.51
C ILE A 55 -6.83 -20.76 -21.55
N GLU A 56 -5.63 -20.78 -22.12
CA GLU A 56 -5.15 -21.90 -22.94
C GLU A 56 -4.56 -22.96 -22.01
N TYR A 57 -5.18 -24.13 -21.98
CA TYR A 57 -4.65 -25.26 -21.23
C TYR A 57 -3.50 -25.91 -22.03
N PRO A 58 -2.45 -26.41 -21.36
CA PRO A 58 -1.37 -27.14 -22.02
C PRO A 58 -1.80 -28.52 -22.57
N THR A 59 -3.05 -28.95 -22.30
CA THR A 59 -3.69 -30.14 -22.86
C THR A 59 -4.49 -29.78 -24.12
N ASN A 60 -4.88 -30.77 -24.95
CA ASN A 60 -5.74 -30.59 -26.14
C ASN A 60 -7.18 -30.14 -25.81
N GLU A 61 -7.39 -29.47 -24.69
CA GLU A 61 -8.68 -28.92 -24.29
C GLU A 61 -8.97 -27.63 -25.05
N PRO A 62 -10.24 -27.39 -25.44
CA PRO A 62 -10.61 -26.12 -26.06
C PRO A 62 -10.31 -24.97 -25.10
N PRO A 63 -9.77 -23.85 -25.59
CA PRO A 63 -9.55 -22.67 -24.76
C PRO A 63 -10.85 -22.25 -24.08
N TYR A 64 -10.80 -22.08 -22.77
CA TYR A 64 -11.92 -21.55 -22.01
C TYR A 64 -11.84 -20.03 -22.04
N PHE A 65 -12.93 -19.37 -22.40
CA PHE A 65 -13.05 -17.91 -22.30
C PHE A 65 -13.84 -17.57 -21.04
N ASN A 66 -13.18 -16.96 -20.06
CA ASN A 66 -13.89 -16.47 -18.89
C ASN A 66 -14.56 -15.12 -19.23
N SER A 67 -15.82 -15.16 -19.69
CA SER A 67 -16.59 -13.96 -20.04
C SER A 67 -17.25 -13.27 -18.85
N GLU A 68 -17.38 -13.97 -17.71
CA GLU A 68 -17.93 -13.36 -16.50
C GLU A 68 -16.76 -12.77 -15.72
N ALA A 69 -16.80 -11.46 -15.50
CA ALA A 69 -15.94 -10.74 -14.56
C ALA A 69 -16.26 -11.16 -13.11
N ARG A 70 -16.25 -12.47 -12.83
CA ARG A 70 -16.69 -13.07 -11.56
C ARG A 70 -15.67 -12.93 -10.45
N ASP A 71 -14.45 -12.56 -10.81
CA ASP A 71 -13.36 -12.49 -9.88
C ASP A 71 -13.04 -11.01 -9.62
N GLU A 72 -13.77 -10.38 -8.69
CA GLU A 72 -13.33 -9.15 -8.01
C GLU A 72 -12.06 -9.50 -7.20
N ARG A 73 -10.95 -9.71 -7.90
CA ARG A 73 -9.76 -10.37 -7.32
C ARG A 73 -8.95 -9.48 -6.39
N ALA A 74 -9.03 -8.16 -6.56
CA ALA A 74 -8.21 -7.26 -5.77
C ALA A 74 -8.82 -5.86 -5.71
N LYS A 75 -9.02 -5.39 -4.47
CA LYS A 75 -9.21 -3.98 -4.15
C LYS A 75 -7.84 -3.38 -3.84
N ASN A 76 -7.26 -2.62 -4.75
CA ASN A 76 -6.07 -1.85 -4.39
C ASN A 76 -6.52 -0.57 -3.68
N LEU A 77 -5.80 -0.14 -2.64
CA LEU A 77 -6.05 1.14 -2.00
C LEU A 77 -4.84 2.03 -2.24
N LYS A 78 -5.07 3.16 -2.92
CA LYS A 78 -4.05 4.18 -3.13
C LYS A 78 -4.56 5.52 -2.68
N GLY A 79 -3.66 6.40 -2.30
CA GLY A 79 -4.06 7.67 -1.74
C GLY A 79 -2.92 8.64 -1.58
N ARG A 80 -3.22 9.68 -0.82
CA ARG A 80 -2.31 10.76 -0.47
C ARG A 80 -2.42 11.04 1.01
N LEU A 81 -1.26 11.14 1.65
CA LEU A 81 -1.10 11.64 3.00
C LEU A 81 -0.52 13.04 2.93
N THR A 82 -1.08 13.97 3.70
CA THR A 82 -0.55 15.33 3.84
C THR A 82 -0.45 15.66 5.32
N ASP A 83 0.76 15.94 5.80
CA ASP A 83 0.97 16.47 7.14
C ASP A 83 0.55 17.94 7.15
N THR A 84 -0.47 18.25 7.97
CA THR A 84 -1.07 19.58 8.00
C THR A 84 -0.20 20.62 8.72
N GLU A 85 0.79 20.18 9.51
CA GLU A 85 1.67 21.07 10.27
C GLU A 85 2.85 21.60 9.42
N ASN A 86 3.44 20.74 8.58
CA ASN A 86 4.59 21.10 7.73
C ASN A 86 4.28 21.14 6.22
N GLN A 87 3.03 20.82 5.83
CA GLN A 87 2.55 20.77 4.45
C GLN A 87 3.30 19.77 3.54
N ALA A 88 4.03 18.82 4.13
CA ALA A 88 4.59 17.71 3.38
C ALA A 88 3.45 16.81 2.90
N GLN A 89 3.56 16.33 1.66
CA GLN A 89 2.61 15.39 1.11
C GLN A 89 3.34 14.33 0.31
N ASP A 90 2.80 13.12 0.33
CA ASP A 90 3.22 12.06 -0.56
C ASP A 90 2.05 11.11 -0.87
N HIS A 91 2.16 10.43 -2.00
CA HIS A 91 1.21 9.40 -2.39
C HIS A 91 1.65 8.06 -1.85
N PHE A 92 0.68 7.24 -1.49
CA PHE A 92 0.91 5.87 -1.06
C PHE A 92 0.03 4.90 -1.84
N GLU A 93 0.49 3.67 -1.93
CA GLU A 93 -0.33 2.52 -2.33
C GLU A 93 -0.17 1.39 -1.32
N THR A 94 -1.22 0.61 -1.12
CA THR A 94 -1.17 -0.54 -0.24
C THR A 94 -0.50 -1.73 -0.92
N GLU A 95 0.17 -2.53 -0.10
CA GLU A 95 0.70 -3.82 -0.54
C GLU A 95 -0.36 -4.89 -0.26
N LEU A 96 -0.71 -5.64 -1.29
CA LEU A 96 -1.66 -6.74 -1.18
C LEU A 96 -0.96 -7.95 -0.52
N GLY A 97 -1.63 -8.53 0.47
CA GLY A 97 -1.23 -9.79 1.07
C GLY A 97 -1.51 -10.98 0.14
N TYR A 98 -0.97 -12.15 0.48
CA TYR A 98 -1.28 -13.39 -0.21
C TYR A 98 -2.76 -13.75 0.01
N ILE A 99 -3.53 -13.79 -1.08
CA ILE A 99 -4.92 -14.27 -1.09
C ILE A 99 -4.87 -15.78 -1.35
N ASP A 100 -5.29 -16.59 -0.38
CA ASP A 100 -5.54 -18.00 -0.62
C ASP A 100 -6.74 -18.13 -1.57
N ARG A 101 -6.52 -18.76 -2.73
CA ARG A 101 -7.47 -18.82 -3.85
C ARG A 101 -8.68 -19.70 -3.57
N GLU A 102 -8.67 -20.46 -2.48
CA GLU A 102 -9.74 -21.42 -2.19
C GLU A 102 -10.90 -20.82 -1.37
N GLU A 103 -10.72 -19.69 -0.65
CA GLU A 103 -11.73 -19.29 0.35
C GLU A 103 -12.10 -17.81 0.49
N SER A 104 -11.51 -16.82 -0.20
CA SER A 104 -11.99 -15.44 0.06
C SER A 104 -11.88 -14.43 -1.08
N ASP A 105 -13.04 -13.83 -1.40
CA ASP A 105 -13.19 -12.52 -2.06
C ASP A 105 -12.72 -11.35 -1.17
N ILE A 106 -11.89 -11.63 -0.16
CA ILE A 106 -11.47 -10.68 0.86
C ILE A 106 -10.10 -10.14 0.46
N THR A 107 -10.06 -8.85 0.17
CA THR A 107 -8.81 -8.13 -0.02
C THR A 107 -8.12 -7.92 1.32
N ILE A 108 -6.89 -8.41 1.42
CA ILE A 108 -6.04 -8.28 2.60
C ILE A 108 -4.83 -7.42 2.26
N PHE A 109 -4.49 -6.49 3.15
CA PHE A 109 -3.39 -5.55 3.02
C PHE A 109 -2.28 -5.91 4.00
N SER A 110 -1.05 -6.01 3.52
CA SER A 110 0.13 -6.34 4.33
C SER A 110 1.04 -5.15 4.62
N GLY A 111 0.77 -4.00 4.00
CA GLY A 111 1.60 -2.80 4.17
C GLY A 111 1.11 -1.64 3.32
N MET A 112 1.88 -0.57 3.36
CA MET A 112 1.78 0.56 2.43
C MET A 112 3.16 1.05 2.02
N LYS A 113 3.28 1.57 0.80
CA LYS A 113 4.52 2.18 0.33
C LYS A 113 4.26 3.56 -0.25
N PHE A 114 5.15 4.50 0.05
CA PHE A 114 5.15 5.83 -0.54
C PHE A 114 5.82 5.84 -1.92
N ASN A 115 5.52 6.85 -2.74
CA ASN A 115 6.03 6.93 -4.11
C ASN A 115 7.55 7.11 -4.18
N LEU A 116 8.19 6.30 -5.04
CA LEU A 116 9.60 6.42 -5.36
C LEU A 116 9.77 7.26 -6.64
N VAL A 117 10.72 8.19 -6.64
CA VAL A 117 11.24 8.80 -7.87
C VAL A 117 12.46 7.98 -8.31
N PRO A 118 12.43 7.31 -9.47
CA PRO A 118 13.55 6.49 -9.92
C PRO A 118 14.86 7.29 -9.97
N GLY A 119 15.93 6.70 -9.39
CA GLY A 119 17.27 7.30 -9.35
C GLY A 119 17.52 8.27 -8.19
N TRP A 120 16.54 8.55 -7.35
CA TRP A 120 16.73 9.38 -6.14
C TRP A 120 17.15 8.52 -4.94
N GLY A 121 18.12 9.02 -4.17
CA GLY A 121 18.47 8.54 -2.83
C GLY A 121 17.72 9.32 -1.74
N ILE A 122 17.84 8.89 -0.47
CA ILE A 122 17.15 9.54 0.68
C ILE A 122 17.45 11.04 0.74
N LYS A 123 18.71 11.43 0.53
CA LYS A 123 19.16 12.83 0.55
C LYS A 123 18.53 13.73 -0.53
N ASP A 124 18.01 13.13 -1.60
CA ASP A 124 17.39 13.87 -2.71
C ASP A 124 15.93 14.22 -2.40
N TYR A 125 15.33 13.51 -1.44
CA TYR A 125 14.02 13.87 -0.90
C TYR A 125 14.12 15.06 0.05
N ARG A 126 13.08 15.90 0.03
CA ARG A 126 12.90 16.93 1.05
C ARG A 126 12.77 16.27 2.41
N LYS A 127 13.45 16.83 3.43
CA LYS A 127 13.46 16.29 4.79
C LYS A 127 12.04 16.06 5.32
N GLU A 128 11.13 16.98 5.03
CA GLU A 128 9.75 16.92 5.51
C GLU A 128 8.96 15.74 4.93
N VAL A 129 9.31 15.28 3.73
CA VAL A 129 8.71 14.07 3.12
C VAL A 129 9.24 12.81 3.81
N VAL A 130 10.55 12.76 4.10
CA VAL A 130 11.14 11.65 4.85
C VAL A 130 10.58 11.59 6.28
N ASP A 131 10.44 12.74 6.94
CA ASP A 131 9.83 12.85 8.26
C ASP A 131 8.36 12.38 8.24
N LEU A 132 7.61 12.67 7.16
CA LEU A 132 6.24 12.16 6.97
C LEU A 132 6.22 10.63 6.93
N TRP A 133 7.16 10.00 6.23
CA TRP A 133 7.25 8.54 6.18
C TRP A 133 7.55 7.94 7.56
N ASP A 134 8.54 8.49 8.25
CA ASP A 134 8.95 8.01 9.58
C ASP A 134 7.82 8.17 10.61
N LYS A 135 7.17 9.34 10.64
CA LYS A 135 6.01 9.62 11.51
C LYS A 135 4.84 8.69 11.20
N THR A 136 4.58 8.42 9.92
CA THR A 136 3.54 7.45 9.53
C THR A 136 3.87 6.06 10.06
N ARG A 137 5.13 5.61 9.94
CA ARG A 137 5.58 4.29 10.46
C ARG A 137 5.39 4.18 11.97
N GLU A 138 5.79 5.21 12.72
CA GLU A 138 5.60 5.25 14.18
C GLU A 138 4.13 5.14 14.57
N LEU A 139 3.25 5.86 13.88
CA LEU A 139 1.81 5.83 14.13
C LEU A 139 1.18 4.50 13.73
N VAL A 140 1.59 3.90 12.61
CA VAL A 140 1.16 2.55 12.23
C VAL A 140 1.54 1.55 13.32
N ASN A 141 2.79 1.55 13.76
CA ASN A 141 3.23 0.67 14.85
C ASN A 141 2.43 0.91 16.14
N SER A 142 2.18 2.17 16.49
CA SER A 142 1.39 2.54 17.67
C SER A 142 -0.06 2.05 17.58
N TYR A 143 -0.67 2.12 16.39
CA TYR A 143 -2.02 1.60 16.14
C TYR A 143 -2.12 0.10 16.47
N PHE A 144 -1.16 -0.68 15.96
CA PHE A 144 -1.14 -2.13 16.20
C PHE A 144 -0.80 -2.53 17.64
N GLN A 145 -0.06 -1.70 18.38
CA GLN A 145 0.23 -1.94 19.80
C GLN A 145 -0.95 -1.64 20.73
N GLN A 146 -1.89 -0.81 20.30
CA GLN A 146 -3.04 -0.37 21.10
C GLN A 146 -4.30 -1.21 20.87
N ARG A 147 -4.27 -2.12 19.91
CA ARG A 147 -5.38 -3.01 19.53
C ARG A 147 -5.38 -4.26 20.41
#